data_AF-A0A2T7NVY5-F1
#
_entry.id   AF-A0A2T7NVY5-F1
#
_cell.length_a   1.000
_cell.length_b   1.000
_cell.length_c   1.000
_cell.angle_alpha   90.00
_cell.angle_beta   90.00
_cell.angle_gamma   90.00
#
_symmetry.space_group_name_H-M   'P 1'
#
loop_
_entity.id
_entity.type
_entity.pdbx_description
1 polymer ?
#
loop_
_entity_poly.entity_id
_entity_poly.type
_entity_poly.pdbx_seq_one_letter_code
_entity_poly.pdbx_strand_id
1 'polypeptide(L)'
;MSRICKPVNMLWNLKLGVFIVVSSSVTCLIPLIVFVMSDTSWTHSLPQRLTLDILPYLRTVSRDSPHGCPPTSSDPTAYVITPTYQRLTQEADLLRLCYTLMHAPHVRWIIVEDSDNKTELTQNYISKKLIRQNSHRKPGTNQTLPRHRGVSQRNEGLAWLRKCVLPTSRAGGVYFADDDNTYDVRVFDVVRKTNNISMWRVGFAGGLLVEGPVCLNGKVTGWRTFWAPKRRYPVDMAAFALGLDLLAQFPQANFSHEVKAGHLETEFLSLFNISTLEITTAPDDNCSTVRLP
;
A
#
# COMPACT_ATOMS: atom_id res chain seq x y z
N MET A 1 20.99 21.60 6.03
CA MET A 1 21.54 20.85 7.19
C MET A 1 21.18 19.38 7.04
N SER A 2 22.09 18.59 6.47
CA SER A 2 21.94 17.14 6.28
C SER A 2 22.14 16.42 7.61
N ARG A 3 21.08 15.78 8.14
CA ARG A 3 21.21 14.88 9.29
C ARG A 3 21.62 13.50 8.77
N ILE A 4 22.90 13.21 8.90
CA ILE A 4 23.50 11.89 8.69
C ILE A 4 22.97 10.98 9.80
N CYS A 5 22.38 9.83 9.43
CA CYS A 5 22.00 8.78 10.37
C CYS A 5 23.24 8.29 11.14
N LYS A 6 23.21 8.36 12.47
CA LYS A 6 24.19 7.64 13.31
C LYS A 6 23.78 6.17 13.41
N PRO A 7 24.70 5.22 13.30
CA PRO A 7 24.39 3.81 13.52
C PRO A 7 24.06 3.56 14.99
N VAL A 8 23.00 2.78 15.24
CA VAL A 8 22.69 2.20 16.54
C VAL A 8 23.55 0.95 16.68
N ASN A 9 24.54 0.96 17.58
CA ASN A 9 25.31 -0.22 17.93
C ASN A 9 24.45 -1.14 18.80
N MET A 10 23.93 -2.22 18.21
CA MET A 10 23.27 -3.30 18.93
C MET A 10 24.28 -4.43 19.10
N LEU A 11 24.91 -4.50 20.28
CA LEU A 11 25.82 -5.60 20.65
C LEU A 11 24.99 -6.84 20.98
N TRP A 12 25.03 -7.84 20.11
CA TRP A 12 24.46 -9.17 20.38
C TRP A 12 25.55 -10.04 21.01
N ASN A 13 25.40 -10.39 22.29
CA ASN A 13 26.20 -11.43 22.92
C ASN A 13 25.67 -12.81 22.47
N LEU A 14 26.12 -13.28 21.31
CA LEU A 14 25.99 -14.69 20.95
C LEU A 14 27.02 -15.51 21.75
N LYS A 15 26.55 -16.29 22.73
CA LYS A 15 27.34 -17.42 23.24
C LYS A 15 27.28 -18.53 22.19
N LEU A 16 28.22 -18.52 21.25
CA LEU A 16 28.49 -19.67 20.38
C LEU A 16 29.19 -20.76 21.20
N GLY A 17 28.48 -21.86 21.48
CA GLY A 17 29.11 -23.10 21.90
C GLY A 17 29.64 -23.83 20.67
N VAL A 18 30.96 -23.92 20.52
CA VAL A 18 31.61 -24.70 19.44
C VAL A 18 31.90 -26.10 19.97
N PHE A 19 31.32 -27.13 19.36
CA PHE A 19 31.76 -28.51 19.56
C PHE A 19 32.53 -28.97 18.33
N ILE A 20 33.81 -29.28 18.52
CA ILE A 20 34.67 -29.87 17.48
C ILE A 20 34.63 -31.39 17.66
N VAL A 21 34.02 -32.11 16.73
CA VAL A 21 34.14 -33.58 16.67
C VAL A 21 35.33 -33.89 15.77
N VAL A 22 36.43 -34.34 16.38
CA VAL A 22 37.59 -34.87 15.64
C VAL A 22 37.43 -36.39 15.55
N SER A 23 37.07 -36.90 14.38
CA SER A 23 37.13 -38.34 14.10
C SER A 23 38.51 -38.66 13.51
N SER A 24 39.27 -39.50 14.21
CA SER A 24 40.60 -39.96 13.77
C SER A 24 40.47 -41.17 12.86
N SER A 25 40.34 -40.94 11.55
CA SER A 25 40.71 -41.95 10.55
C SER A 25 41.10 -41.27 9.24
N VAL A 26 42.29 -41.65 8.77
CA VAL A 26 43.04 -41.09 7.65
C VAL A 26 42.26 -41.22 6.34
N THR A 27 41.91 -40.09 5.71
CA THR A 27 42.08 -39.75 4.28
C THR A 27 41.30 -38.48 3.93
N CYS A 28 41.97 -37.56 3.21
CA CYS A 28 41.50 -36.33 2.57
C CYS A 28 40.03 -35.92 2.79
N LEU A 29 39.78 -34.97 3.70
CA LEU A 29 38.47 -34.36 3.93
C LEU A 29 38.58 -32.83 3.78
N ILE A 30 37.92 -32.30 2.75
CA ILE A 30 37.49 -30.90 2.74
C ILE A 30 36.57 -30.74 3.96
N PRO A 31 36.78 -29.75 4.85
CA PRO A 31 35.92 -29.59 6.00
C PRO A 31 34.51 -29.19 5.53
N LEU A 32 33.59 -30.16 5.50
CA LEU A 32 32.18 -29.90 5.32
C LEU A 32 31.65 -29.37 6.67
N ILE A 33 31.48 -28.05 6.77
CA ILE A 33 30.85 -27.43 7.93
C ILE A 33 29.35 -27.73 7.84
N VAL A 34 28.89 -28.75 8.55
CA VAL A 34 27.46 -29.03 8.72
C VAL A 34 26.98 -28.27 9.95
N PHE A 35 26.15 -27.25 9.74
CA PHE A 35 25.39 -26.63 10.83
C PHE A 35 24.25 -27.57 11.22
N VAL A 36 24.46 -28.39 12.24
CA VAL A 36 23.36 -29.10 12.90
C VAL A 36 22.75 -28.15 13.92
N MET A 37 21.62 -27.54 13.57
CA MET A 37 20.79 -26.84 14.56
C MET A 37 20.11 -27.92 15.41
N SER A 38 20.63 -28.19 16.59
CA SER A 38 19.94 -29.03 17.58
C SER A 38 18.71 -28.27 18.08
N ASP A 39 17.53 -28.90 17.94
CA ASP A 39 16.26 -28.42 18.48
C ASP A 39 16.40 -28.09 19.97
N THR A 40 16.61 -26.82 20.29
CA THR A 40 16.42 -26.32 21.65
C THR A 40 14.93 -26.14 21.82
N SER A 41 14.33 -27.01 22.62
CA SER A 41 12.96 -26.92 23.16
C SER A 41 12.50 -25.46 23.28
N TRP A 42 11.59 -25.05 22.40
CA TRP A 42 10.94 -23.76 22.45
C TRP A 42 10.03 -23.71 23.68
N THR A 43 10.55 -23.24 24.80
CA THR A 43 9.71 -22.84 25.93
C THR A 43 8.89 -21.64 25.47
N HIS A 44 7.57 -21.81 25.44
CA HIS A 44 6.60 -20.75 25.15
C HIS A 44 6.71 -19.61 26.16
N SER A 45 7.59 -18.66 25.88
CA SER A 45 7.43 -17.27 26.26
C SER A 45 7.77 -16.47 25.01
N LEU A 46 6.75 -16.21 24.18
CA LEU A 46 6.83 -15.20 23.13
C LEU A 46 7.42 -13.94 23.77
N PRO A 47 8.60 -13.46 23.35
CA PRO A 47 9.11 -12.20 23.85
C PRO A 47 8.04 -11.15 23.57
N GLN A 48 7.78 -10.29 24.57
CA GLN A 48 6.96 -9.09 24.42
C GLN A 48 7.26 -8.48 23.05
N ARG A 49 6.21 -8.38 22.23
CA ARG A 49 6.11 -7.67 20.95
C ARG A 49 7.40 -6.91 20.63
N LEU A 50 8.16 -7.34 19.62
CA LEU A 50 9.20 -6.52 19.00
C LEU A 50 8.50 -5.32 18.33
N THR A 51 8.01 -4.38 19.13
CA THR A 51 7.56 -3.08 18.66
C THR A 51 8.81 -2.35 18.25
N LEU A 52 9.05 -2.26 16.95
CA LEU A 52 9.90 -1.23 16.41
C LEU A 52 9.24 0.09 16.87
N ASP A 53 9.96 0.95 17.59
CA ASP A 53 9.42 2.25 18.00
C ASP A 53 9.31 3.17 16.77
N ILE A 54 8.29 2.89 15.94
CA ILE A 54 8.04 3.54 14.65
C ILE A 54 7.13 4.77 14.81
N LEU A 55 6.51 4.91 15.97
CA LEU A 55 5.59 6.00 16.30
C LEU A 55 6.19 7.39 16.05
N PRO A 56 7.48 7.67 16.34
CA PRO A 56 8.08 8.97 16.02
C PRO A 56 8.11 9.26 14.52
N TYR A 57 8.36 8.26 13.68
CA TYR A 57 8.46 8.41 12.22
C TYR A 57 7.09 8.58 11.58
N LEU A 58 6.13 7.75 11.98
CA LEU A 58 4.77 7.82 11.46
C LEU A 58 4.10 9.19 11.73
N ARG A 59 4.38 9.83 12.87
CA ARG A 59 3.92 11.21 13.17
C ARG A 59 4.45 12.27 12.21
N THR A 60 5.58 12.02 11.55
CA THR A 60 6.13 12.97 10.58
C THR A 60 5.33 13.01 9.28
N VAL A 61 4.69 11.88 8.93
CA VAL A 61 3.97 11.68 7.66
C VAL A 61 2.44 11.83 7.82
N SER A 62 1.90 11.41 8.97
CA SER A 62 0.48 11.59 9.34
C SER A 62 0.39 12.70 10.38
N ARG A 63 0.25 13.94 9.90
CA ARG A 63 0.02 15.13 10.73
C ARG A 63 -1.47 15.30 10.99
N ASP A 64 -2.03 14.47 11.86
CA ASP A 64 -3.45 14.58 12.19
C ASP A 64 -3.66 15.12 13.60
N SER A 65 -4.58 16.08 13.69
CA SER A 65 -5.05 16.65 14.95
C SER A 65 -6.13 15.71 15.51
N PRO A 66 -6.09 15.36 16.80
CA PRO A 66 -7.03 14.42 17.40
C PRO A 66 -8.51 14.89 17.37
N HIS A 67 -8.80 16.14 16.99
CA HIS A 67 -10.14 16.72 17.06
C HIS A 67 -10.60 17.53 15.82
N GLY A 68 -10.06 17.29 14.62
CA GLY A 68 -10.57 18.01 13.43
C GLY A 68 -9.93 17.62 12.10
N CYS A 69 -10.50 18.15 11.01
CA CYS A 69 -9.86 18.10 9.71
C CYS A 69 -8.60 19.00 9.74
N PRO A 70 -7.40 18.48 9.47
CA PRO A 70 -6.18 19.29 9.49
C PRO A 70 -6.20 20.33 8.36
N PRO A 71 -5.53 21.48 8.52
CA PRO A 71 -5.42 22.46 7.45
C PRO A 71 -4.85 21.82 6.19
N THR A 72 -5.47 22.13 5.06
CA THR A 72 -5.02 21.73 3.73
C THR A 72 -4.02 22.76 3.21
N SER A 73 -2.90 22.28 2.66
CA SER A 73 -1.97 23.16 1.94
C SER A 73 -2.64 23.63 0.65
N SER A 74 -2.27 24.82 0.18
CA SER A 74 -2.57 25.28 -1.18
C SER A 74 -1.81 24.47 -2.24
N ASP A 75 -0.72 23.81 -1.84
CA ASP A 75 0.11 23.05 -2.76
C ASP A 75 -0.53 21.71 -3.14
N PRO A 76 -0.43 21.29 -4.41
CA PRO A 76 -0.88 19.97 -4.84
C PRO A 76 -0.27 18.87 -3.96
N THR A 77 -1.14 18.05 -3.36
CA THR A 77 -0.78 17.03 -2.36
C THR A 77 -1.17 15.64 -2.85
N ALA A 78 -0.33 14.64 -2.60
CA ALA A 78 -0.64 13.23 -2.85
C ALA A 78 -1.24 12.62 -1.60
N TYR A 79 -2.51 12.27 -1.66
CA TYR A 79 -3.25 11.61 -0.58
C TYR A 79 -3.19 10.11 -0.76
N VAL A 80 -2.37 9.46 0.06
CA VAL A 80 -2.08 8.03 -0.04
C VAL A 80 -2.98 7.29 0.95
N ILE A 81 -3.95 6.53 0.44
CA ILE A 81 -4.87 5.70 1.24
C ILE A 81 -4.29 4.29 1.32
N THR A 82 -4.01 3.84 2.55
CA THR A 82 -3.43 2.53 2.82
C THR A 82 -4.34 1.72 3.73
N PRO A 83 -5.06 0.70 3.19
CA PRO A 83 -5.71 -0.29 4.03
C PRO A 83 -4.64 -1.14 4.73
N THR A 84 -4.83 -1.45 6.01
CA THR A 84 -3.95 -2.36 6.76
C THR A 84 -4.76 -3.24 7.70
N TYR A 85 -4.18 -4.33 8.19
CA TYR A 85 -4.82 -5.23 9.15
C TYR A 85 -3.77 -5.96 9.99
N GLN A 86 -4.18 -6.43 11.16
CA GLN A 86 -3.29 -7.10 12.10
C GLN A 86 -2.77 -8.42 11.51
N ARG A 87 -1.44 -8.51 11.38
CA ARG A 87 -0.70 -9.71 10.96
C ARG A 87 0.75 -9.61 11.45
N LEU A 88 1.49 -10.72 11.39
CA LEU A 88 2.88 -10.77 11.85
C LEU A 88 3.79 -9.73 11.17
N THR A 89 3.58 -9.42 9.89
CA THR A 89 4.42 -8.49 9.12
C THR A 89 3.90 -7.05 9.10
N GLN A 90 2.73 -6.76 9.70
CA GLN A 90 2.04 -5.46 9.59
C GLN A 90 2.96 -4.29 9.89
N GLU A 91 3.71 -4.39 10.98
CA GLU A 91 4.59 -3.33 11.46
C GLU A 91 5.79 -3.11 10.54
N ALA A 92 6.38 -4.19 10.02
CA ALA A 92 7.49 -4.11 9.07
C ALA A 92 7.05 -3.50 7.73
N ASP A 93 5.86 -3.89 7.26
CA ASP A 93 5.24 -3.39 6.03
C ASP A 93 4.93 -1.88 6.14
N LEU A 94 4.29 -1.46 7.24
CA LEU A 94 4.01 -0.04 7.49
C LEU A 94 5.29 0.78 7.69
N LEU A 95 6.31 0.24 8.35
CA LEU A 95 7.59 0.94 8.53
C LEU A 95 8.30 1.19 7.19
N ARG A 96 8.38 0.15 6.36
CA ARG A 96 8.94 0.23 5.00
C ARG A 96 8.21 1.30 4.18
N LEU A 97 6.89 1.26 4.16
CA LEU A 97 6.09 2.24 3.45
C LEU A 97 6.30 3.65 4.01
N CYS A 98 6.33 3.80 5.34
CA CYS A 98 6.60 5.07 6.00
C CYS A 98 7.89 5.72 5.51
N TYR A 99 9.00 4.97 5.49
CA TYR A 99 10.28 5.50 5.02
C TYR A 99 10.23 5.92 3.56
N THR A 100 9.56 5.17 2.69
CA THR A 100 9.34 5.57 1.29
C THR A 100 8.58 6.90 1.22
N LEU A 101 7.48 7.05 1.97
CA LEU A 101 6.66 8.26 1.95
C LEU A 101 7.38 9.48 2.54
N MET A 102 8.27 9.29 3.54
CA MET A 102 9.08 10.38 4.11
C MET A 102 10.02 11.04 3.09
N HIS A 103 10.40 10.31 2.03
CA HIS A 103 11.25 10.85 0.96
C HIS A 103 10.47 11.58 -0.14
N ALA A 104 9.14 11.52 -0.12
CA ALA A 104 8.29 12.19 -1.10
C ALA A 104 7.72 13.51 -0.54
N PRO A 105 7.91 14.65 -1.23
CA PRO A 105 7.34 15.92 -0.78
C PRO A 105 5.83 15.96 -0.97
N HIS A 106 5.15 16.74 -0.12
CA HIS A 106 3.70 17.00 -0.19
C HIS A 106 2.86 15.71 -0.28
N VAL A 107 3.22 14.72 0.52
CA VAL A 107 2.45 13.49 0.72
C VAL A 107 1.67 13.59 2.03
N ARG A 108 0.41 13.16 1.99
CA ARG A 108 -0.40 12.92 3.18
C ARG A 108 -0.82 11.46 3.21
N TRP A 109 -0.41 10.77 4.26
CA TRP A 109 -0.70 9.34 4.42
C TRP A 109 -1.94 9.13 5.28
N ILE A 110 -2.88 8.33 4.78
CA ILE A 110 -4.16 7.99 5.38
C ILE A 110 -4.17 6.48 5.59
N ILE A 111 -3.85 6.05 6.80
CA ILE A 111 -3.83 4.64 7.18
C ILE A 111 -5.23 4.25 7.65
N VAL A 112 -5.76 3.13 7.16
CA VAL A 112 -7.12 2.69 7.52
C VAL A 112 -7.08 1.22 7.96
N GLU A 113 -7.14 0.99 9.27
CA GLU A 113 -6.99 -0.34 9.86
C GLU A 113 -8.30 -1.14 9.86
N ASP A 114 -8.25 -2.38 9.38
CA ASP A 114 -9.33 -3.37 9.50
C ASP A 114 -9.36 -3.95 10.92
N SER A 115 -9.91 -3.17 11.87
CA SER A 115 -10.07 -3.56 13.27
C SER A 115 -11.28 -2.87 13.91
N ASP A 116 -11.92 -3.55 14.88
CA ASP A 116 -13.04 -3.02 15.67
C ASP A 116 -12.60 -1.87 16.60
N ASN A 117 -11.36 -1.93 17.09
CA ASN A 117 -10.74 -0.93 17.95
C ASN A 117 -9.38 -0.54 17.37
N LYS A 118 -9.01 0.73 17.48
CA LYS A 118 -7.65 1.14 17.13
C LYS A 118 -6.64 0.37 17.97
N THR A 119 -5.71 -0.31 17.31
CA THR A 119 -4.58 -0.93 18.01
C THR A 119 -3.60 0.16 18.46
N GLU A 120 -2.78 -0.11 19.47
CA GLU A 120 -1.71 0.82 19.90
C GLU A 120 -0.82 1.27 18.72
N LEU A 121 -0.66 0.39 17.73
CA LEU A 121 0.12 0.64 16.52
C LEU A 121 -0.52 1.71 15.63
N THR A 122 -1.85 1.78 15.59
CA THR A 122 -2.60 2.72 14.73
C THR A 122 -3.32 3.83 15.50
N GLN A 123 -3.25 3.80 16.83
CA GLN A 123 -4.06 4.62 17.76
C GLN A 123 -3.94 6.12 17.50
N ASN A 124 -2.80 6.55 16.97
CA ASN A 124 -2.46 7.95 16.70
C ASN A 124 -2.79 8.43 15.27
N TYR A 125 -3.36 7.60 14.40
CA TYR A 125 -3.69 7.97 13.00
C TYR A 125 -5.21 8.09 12.78
N ILE A 126 -5.64 8.87 11.77
CA ILE A 126 -7.03 8.86 11.24
C ILE A 126 -7.40 7.39 11.01
N SER A 127 -8.47 6.82 11.55
CA SER A 127 -9.85 7.12 11.21
C SER A 127 -10.78 6.82 12.40
N LYS A 128 -11.99 7.38 12.35
CA LYS A 128 -13.04 7.02 13.30
C LYS A 128 -13.34 5.52 13.20
N LYS A 129 -13.66 4.93 14.36
CA LYS A 129 -14.35 3.65 14.58
C LYS A 129 -14.78 2.94 13.30
N LEU A 130 -13.98 1.99 12.81
CA LEU A 130 -14.40 1.14 11.72
C LEU A 130 -15.41 0.13 12.24
N ILE A 131 -16.59 0.22 11.65
CA ILE A 131 -17.72 -0.65 11.91
C ILE A 131 -17.34 -2.04 11.40
N ARG A 132 -17.42 -3.04 12.28
CA ARG A 132 -17.43 -4.45 11.92
C ARG A 132 -18.20 -4.63 10.62
N GLN A 133 -17.65 -5.36 9.66
CA GLN A 133 -18.52 -6.15 8.79
C GLN A 133 -19.29 -7.10 9.71
N ASN A 134 -20.42 -6.63 10.27
CA ASN A 134 -21.49 -7.53 10.65
C ASN A 134 -21.69 -8.35 9.40
N SER A 135 -21.19 -9.58 9.47
CA SER A 135 -21.56 -10.70 8.65
C SER A 135 -23.05 -10.60 8.33
N HIS A 136 -23.38 -9.88 7.27
CA HIS A 136 -24.57 -10.13 6.51
C HIS A 136 -24.16 -11.16 5.48
N ARG A 137 -23.73 -12.33 5.97
CA ARG A 137 -24.33 -13.54 5.45
C ARG A 137 -25.81 -13.36 5.73
N LYS A 138 -26.56 -12.76 4.79
CA LYS A 138 -28.01 -12.88 4.80
C LYS A 138 -28.25 -14.39 4.88
N PRO A 139 -28.92 -14.90 5.92
CA PRO A 139 -29.27 -16.32 5.95
C PRO A 139 -30.08 -16.57 4.67
N GLY A 140 -29.54 -17.37 3.75
CA GLY A 140 -30.21 -17.72 2.49
C GLY A 140 -29.66 -17.14 1.19
N THR A 141 -28.65 -16.26 1.18
CA THR A 141 -28.00 -15.88 -0.10
C THR A 141 -26.75 -16.73 -0.35
N ASN A 142 -26.84 -17.68 -1.29
CA ASN A 142 -25.71 -18.36 -1.91
C ASN A 142 -24.88 -17.37 -2.76
N GLN A 143 -24.31 -16.33 -2.17
CA GLN A 143 -23.35 -15.49 -2.88
C GLN A 143 -21.96 -16.13 -2.75
N THR A 144 -21.57 -16.83 -3.80
CA THR A 144 -20.26 -17.44 -4.06
C THR A 144 -19.22 -16.43 -4.56
N LEU A 145 -19.46 -15.12 -4.38
CA LEU A 145 -18.53 -14.10 -4.86
C LEU A 145 -17.29 -14.02 -3.95
N PRO A 146 -16.07 -13.97 -4.53
CA PRO A 146 -14.83 -13.84 -3.76
C PRO A 146 -14.81 -12.55 -2.94
N ARG A 147 -14.36 -12.65 -1.67
CA ARG A 147 -14.27 -11.50 -0.78
C ARG A 147 -13.05 -10.64 -1.13
N HIS A 148 -13.30 -9.41 -1.58
CA HIS A 148 -12.26 -8.41 -1.79
C HIS A 148 -11.78 -7.84 -0.46
N ARG A 149 -10.45 -7.73 -0.29
CA ARG A 149 -9.82 -7.13 0.90
C ARG A 149 -9.67 -5.62 0.72
N GLY A 150 -9.71 -4.86 1.82
CA GLY A 150 -9.42 -3.42 1.83
C GLY A 150 -10.53 -2.51 1.26
N VAL A 151 -11.67 -3.04 0.79
CA VAL A 151 -12.73 -2.25 0.14
C VAL A 151 -13.32 -1.21 1.10
N SER A 152 -13.75 -1.64 2.30
CA SER A 152 -14.33 -0.73 3.29
C SER A 152 -13.32 0.32 3.74
N GLN A 153 -12.06 -0.08 3.90
CA GLN A 153 -10.96 0.78 4.31
C GLN A 153 -10.65 1.86 3.27
N ARG A 154 -10.58 1.48 1.98
CA ARG A 154 -10.41 2.45 0.87
C ARG A 154 -11.59 3.44 0.82
N ASN A 155 -12.81 2.96 1.01
CA ASN A 155 -14.01 3.81 1.05
C ASN A 155 -14.02 4.77 2.25
N GLU A 156 -13.55 4.36 3.43
CA GLU A 156 -13.38 5.27 4.57
C GLU A 156 -12.32 6.35 4.29
N GLY A 157 -11.22 6.00 3.63
CA GLY A 157 -10.23 6.98 3.17
C GLY A 157 -10.85 8.01 2.21
N LEU A 158 -11.66 7.56 1.26
CA LEU A 158 -12.40 8.44 0.34
C LEU A 158 -13.42 9.31 1.07
N ALA A 159 -14.15 8.75 2.04
CA ALA A 159 -15.10 9.50 2.87
C ALA A 159 -14.40 10.59 3.68
N TRP A 160 -13.22 10.29 4.24
CA TRP A 160 -12.40 11.27 4.94
C TRP A 160 -11.94 12.40 4.00
N LEU A 161 -11.46 12.08 2.79
CA LEU A 161 -11.07 13.09 1.81
C LEU A 161 -12.24 14.02 1.44
N ARG A 162 -13.42 13.45 1.17
CA ARG A 162 -14.63 14.22 0.86
C ARG A 162 -15.01 15.16 1.99
N LYS A 163 -14.85 14.73 3.23
CA LYS A 163 -15.20 15.52 4.41
C LYS A 163 -14.15 16.57 4.76
N CYS A 164 -12.87 16.23 4.69
CA CYS A 164 -11.80 17.02 5.30
C CYS A 164 -10.93 17.77 4.30
N VAL A 165 -10.88 17.33 3.03
CA VAL A 165 -10.00 17.91 2.03
C VAL A 165 -10.79 18.67 0.97
N LEU A 166 -11.77 18.01 0.36
CA LEU A 166 -12.53 18.57 -0.75
C LEU A 166 -13.29 19.89 -0.46
N PRO A 167 -13.66 20.24 0.79
CA PRO A 167 -14.22 21.57 1.06
C PRO A 167 -13.23 22.72 0.90
N THR A 168 -11.93 22.45 0.91
CA THR A 168 -10.87 23.48 0.96
C THR A 168 -9.81 23.35 -0.14
N SER A 169 -9.69 22.18 -0.78
CA SER A 169 -8.74 21.97 -1.87
C SER A 169 -9.29 21.04 -2.94
N ARG A 170 -8.99 21.38 -4.19
CA ARG A 170 -9.19 20.54 -5.38
C ARG A 170 -7.86 20.12 -6.02
N ALA A 171 -6.73 20.56 -5.46
CA ALA A 171 -5.41 20.41 -6.05
C ALA A 171 -4.67 19.19 -5.51
N GLY A 172 -4.23 18.31 -6.40
CA GLY A 172 -3.53 17.07 -6.06
C GLY A 172 -4.33 15.83 -6.44
N GLY A 173 -3.88 14.68 -5.93
CA GLY A 173 -4.44 13.38 -6.30
C GLY A 173 -4.50 12.39 -5.16
N VAL A 174 -5.29 11.35 -5.38
CA VAL A 174 -5.57 10.24 -4.47
C VAL A 174 -4.92 8.99 -5.05
N TYR A 175 -4.19 8.27 -4.20
CA TYR A 175 -3.53 7.03 -4.55
C TYR A 175 -3.86 5.94 -3.54
N PHE A 176 -4.15 4.74 -4.04
CA PHE A 176 -4.43 3.57 -3.21
C PHE A 176 -3.15 2.72 -3.14
N ALA A 177 -2.54 2.70 -1.96
CA ALA A 177 -1.27 2.03 -1.74
C ALA A 177 -1.43 0.98 -0.64
N ASP A 178 -1.50 -0.29 -1.01
CA ASP A 178 -1.53 -1.40 -0.06
C ASP A 178 -0.19 -1.47 0.72
N ASP A 179 -0.24 -1.94 1.97
CA ASP A 179 0.91 -1.85 2.88
C ASP A 179 2.05 -2.83 2.55
N ASP A 180 1.77 -3.89 1.79
CA ASP A 180 2.72 -4.94 1.40
C ASP A 180 3.41 -4.70 0.04
N ASN A 181 3.10 -3.61 -0.64
CA ASN A 181 3.60 -3.19 -1.94
C ASN A 181 4.88 -2.31 -1.84
N THR A 182 5.79 -2.35 -2.82
CA THR A 182 7.04 -1.56 -2.93
C THR A 182 6.95 -0.41 -3.93
N TYR A 183 6.90 0.83 -3.45
CA TYR A 183 6.76 2.02 -4.29
C TYR A 183 8.06 2.74 -4.62
N ASP A 184 8.22 3.13 -5.89
CA ASP A 184 9.21 4.15 -6.28
C ASP A 184 8.70 5.54 -5.87
N VAL A 185 9.53 6.33 -5.17
CA VAL A 185 9.16 7.68 -4.68
C VAL A 185 8.64 8.62 -5.77
N ARG A 186 9.05 8.42 -7.03
CA ARG A 186 8.62 9.22 -8.19
C ARG A 186 7.14 8.99 -8.54
N VAL A 187 6.51 7.92 -8.07
CA VAL A 187 5.08 7.70 -8.28
C VAL A 187 4.26 8.82 -7.64
N PHE A 188 4.69 9.32 -6.47
CA PHE A 188 3.97 10.37 -5.77
C PHE A 188 4.03 11.71 -6.52
N ASP A 189 5.05 11.94 -7.34
CA ASP A 189 5.12 13.11 -8.22
C ASP A 189 4.04 13.07 -9.31
N VAL A 190 3.73 11.87 -9.81
CA VAL A 190 2.64 11.64 -10.77
C VAL A 190 1.30 11.88 -10.08
N VAL A 191 1.09 11.28 -8.90
CA VAL A 191 -0.15 11.43 -8.11
C VAL A 191 -0.46 12.90 -7.84
N ARG A 192 0.53 13.71 -7.42
CA ARG A 192 0.33 15.15 -7.16
C ARG A 192 -0.12 15.94 -8.37
N LYS A 193 0.19 15.48 -9.58
CA LYS A 193 -0.11 16.14 -10.85
C LYS A 193 -1.33 15.55 -11.56
N THR A 194 -2.00 14.56 -10.98
CA THR A 194 -3.18 13.94 -11.56
C THR A 194 -4.37 14.90 -11.54
N ASN A 195 -4.91 15.22 -12.72
CA ASN A 195 -6.12 16.04 -12.87
C ASN A 195 -7.40 15.18 -12.95
N ASN A 196 -7.42 14.21 -13.88
CA ASN A 196 -8.50 13.24 -14.02
C ASN A 196 -8.05 11.89 -13.48
N ILE A 197 -7.62 10.99 -14.38
CA ILE A 197 -7.06 9.70 -14.03
C ILE A 197 -5.65 9.65 -14.61
N SER A 198 -4.68 9.28 -13.78
CA SER A 198 -3.33 8.95 -14.22
C SER A 198 -3.10 7.45 -14.12
N MET A 199 -2.42 6.85 -15.09
CA MET A 199 -2.08 5.42 -15.07
C MET A 199 -0.63 5.17 -15.47
N TRP A 200 -0.07 4.08 -14.94
CA TRP A 200 1.29 3.62 -15.24
C TRP A 200 1.38 2.10 -15.17
N ARG A 201 2.54 1.56 -15.57
CA ARG A 201 2.81 0.12 -15.46
C ARG A 201 3.28 -0.25 -14.07
N VAL A 202 2.83 -1.41 -13.62
CA VAL A 202 3.22 -2.04 -12.35
C VAL A 202 3.91 -3.37 -12.64
N GLY A 203 4.86 -3.74 -11.78
CA GLY A 203 5.55 -5.02 -11.82
C GLY A 203 4.78 -6.13 -11.10
N PHE A 204 5.03 -7.40 -11.43
CA PHE A 204 4.55 -8.56 -10.66
C PHE A 204 3.03 -8.64 -10.38
N ALA A 205 2.21 -8.07 -11.27
CA ALA A 205 0.75 -8.07 -11.16
C ALA A 205 0.10 -8.90 -12.28
N GLY A 206 -1.10 -9.41 -12.04
CA GLY A 206 -1.90 -10.11 -13.06
C GLY A 206 -1.25 -11.36 -13.67
N GLY A 207 -0.27 -11.96 -13.00
CA GLY A 207 0.53 -13.09 -13.51
C GLY A 207 1.64 -12.69 -14.49
N LEU A 208 1.97 -11.40 -14.59
CA LEU A 208 2.99 -10.87 -15.48
C LEU A 208 4.12 -10.19 -14.69
N LEU A 209 5.32 -10.18 -15.28
CA LEU A 209 6.41 -9.32 -14.79
C LEU A 209 6.04 -7.84 -14.84
N VAL A 210 5.22 -7.45 -15.82
CA VAL A 210 4.76 -6.08 -16.03
C VAL A 210 3.33 -6.10 -16.58
N GLU A 211 2.42 -5.43 -15.88
CA GLU A 211 1.02 -5.18 -16.27
C GLU A 211 0.77 -3.66 -16.37
N GLY A 212 -0.13 -3.24 -17.25
CA GLY A 212 -0.57 -1.83 -17.33
C GLY A 212 -0.76 -1.31 -18.75
N PRO A 213 -0.79 0.02 -18.95
CA PRO A 213 -1.10 0.62 -20.24
C PRO A 213 0.01 0.38 -21.29
N VAL A 214 -0.43 0.24 -22.53
CA VAL A 214 0.38 0.36 -23.74
C VAL A 214 0.10 1.72 -24.34
N CYS A 215 1.17 2.47 -24.64
CA CYS A 215 1.04 3.86 -25.01
C CYS A 215 1.76 4.16 -26.32
N LEU A 216 1.19 5.08 -27.09
CA LEU A 216 1.75 5.65 -28.31
C LEU A 216 1.58 7.16 -28.25
N ASN A 217 2.67 7.91 -28.39
CA ASN A 217 2.70 9.37 -28.31
C ASN A 217 2.07 9.91 -27.00
N GLY A 218 2.39 9.27 -25.87
CA GLY A 218 1.89 9.64 -24.54
C GLY A 218 0.42 9.29 -24.27
N LYS A 219 -0.28 8.65 -25.21
CA LYS A 219 -1.69 8.26 -25.09
C LYS A 219 -1.84 6.75 -24.95
N VAL A 220 -2.80 6.32 -24.13
CA VAL A 220 -3.14 4.91 -23.94
C VAL A 220 -3.80 4.37 -25.21
N THR A 221 -3.20 3.37 -25.84
CA THR A 221 -3.74 2.68 -27.03
C THR A 221 -4.21 1.27 -26.74
N GLY A 222 -3.86 0.72 -25.58
CA GLY A 222 -4.27 -0.61 -25.16
C GLY A 222 -3.69 -0.99 -23.81
N TRP A 223 -3.73 -2.27 -23.50
CA TRP A 223 -3.33 -2.81 -22.21
C TRP A 223 -2.45 -4.05 -22.36
N ARG A 224 -1.41 -4.13 -21.55
CA ARG A 224 -0.62 -5.34 -21.34
C ARG A 224 -1.13 -6.01 -20.07
N THR A 225 -1.92 -7.06 -20.23
CA THR A 225 -2.57 -7.81 -19.14
C THR A 225 -2.80 -9.26 -19.57
N PHE A 226 -2.78 -10.19 -18.63
CA PHE A 226 -3.11 -11.60 -18.87
C PHE A 226 -4.45 -11.96 -18.23
N TRP A 227 -4.67 -11.52 -16.99
CA TRP A 227 -5.88 -11.82 -16.24
C TRP A 227 -7.06 -10.91 -16.62
N ALA A 228 -8.19 -11.53 -16.99
CA ALA A 228 -9.43 -10.84 -17.37
C ALA A 228 -9.19 -9.64 -18.33
N PRO A 229 -8.62 -9.87 -19.54
CA PRO A 229 -8.18 -8.81 -20.44
C PRO A 229 -9.33 -8.00 -21.06
N LYS A 230 -10.57 -8.50 -20.96
CA LYS A 230 -11.78 -7.84 -21.48
C LYS A 230 -12.31 -6.74 -20.57
N ARG A 231 -11.71 -6.51 -19.38
CA ARG A 231 -12.08 -5.39 -18.51
C ARG A 231 -11.81 -4.06 -19.23
N ARG A 232 -12.63 -3.05 -18.97
CA ARG A 232 -12.42 -1.70 -19.53
C ARG A 232 -11.08 -1.11 -19.07
N TYR A 233 -10.76 -1.32 -17.79
CA TYR A 233 -9.49 -0.96 -17.17
C TYR A 233 -8.85 -2.20 -16.55
N PRO A 234 -8.10 -3.00 -17.33
CA PRO A 234 -7.45 -4.20 -16.84
C PRO A 234 -6.11 -3.86 -16.19
N VAL A 235 -6.17 -3.17 -15.06
CA VAL A 235 -5.00 -2.73 -14.28
C VAL A 235 -5.15 -3.14 -12.82
N ASP A 236 -4.03 -3.17 -12.11
CA ASP A 236 -3.98 -3.37 -10.66
C ASP A 236 -4.34 -2.09 -9.89
N MET A 237 -4.71 -2.23 -8.61
CA MET A 237 -5.00 -1.10 -7.71
C MET A 237 -3.85 -0.08 -7.63
N ALA A 238 -2.60 -0.56 -7.63
CA ALA A 238 -1.40 0.28 -7.52
C ALA A 238 -1.04 1.03 -8.82
N ALA A 239 -1.77 0.78 -9.92
CA ALA A 239 -1.43 1.26 -11.26
C ALA A 239 -2.09 2.59 -11.65
N PHE A 240 -2.91 3.19 -10.78
CA PHE A 240 -3.62 4.43 -11.10
C PHE A 240 -3.74 5.41 -9.92
N ALA A 241 -3.96 6.67 -10.26
CA ALA A 241 -4.36 7.73 -9.33
C ALA A 241 -5.57 8.50 -9.84
N LEU A 242 -6.31 9.11 -8.92
CA LEU A 242 -7.45 9.99 -9.21
C LEU A 242 -7.14 11.42 -8.82
N GLY A 243 -7.52 12.40 -9.63
CA GLY A 243 -7.44 13.80 -9.25
C GLY A 243 -8.48 14.15 -8.19
N LEU A 244 -8.14 15.04 -7.26
CA LEU A 244 -9.10 15.48 -6.24
C LEU A 244 -10.30 16.21 -6.83
N ASP A 245 -10.11 16.98 -7.90
CA ASP A 245 -11.21 17.64 -8.59
C ASP A 245 -12.15 16.62 -9.24
N LEU A 246 -11.62 15.57 -9.87
CA LEU A 246 -12.44 14.47 -10.37
C LEU A 246 -13.22 13.78 -9.25
N LEU A 247 -12.55 13.45 -8.13
CA LEU A 247 -13.23 12.83 -6.98
C LEU A 247 -14.38 13.70 -6.44
N ALA A 248 -14.22 15.03 -6.49
CA ALA A 248 -15.23 15.99 -6.07
C ALA A 248 -16.48 16.01 -6.96
N GLN A 249 -16.30 15.87 -8.27
CA GLN A 249 -17.39 15.83 -9.23
C GLN A 249 -18.24 14.56 -9.09
N PHE A 250 -17.68 13.49 -8.51
CA PHE A 250 -18.34 12.19 -8.33
C PHE A 250 -18.43 11.79 -6.84
N PRO A 251 -19.25 12.48 -6.02
CA PRO A 251 -19.33 12.26 -4.58
C PRO A 251 -19.84 10.87 -4.17
N GLN A 252 -20.51 10.15 -5.07
CA GLN A 252 -21.05 8.81 -4.83
C GLN A 252 -20.10 7.68 -5.28
N ALA A 253 -18.98 7.99 -5.91
CA ALA A 253 -18.07 6.98 -6.45
C ALA A 253 -17.31 6.23 -5.34
N ASN A 254 -17.70 4.99 -5.06
CA ASN A 254 -17.05 4.13 -4.05
C ASN A 254 -16.76 2.76 -4.63
N PHE A 255 -15.79 2.06 -4.04
CA PHE A 255 -15.58 0.65 -4.34
C PHE A 255 -16.77 -0.18 -3.86
N SER A 256 -17.21 -1.13 -4.69
CA SER A 256 -18.30 -2.04 -4.36
C SER A 256 -17.77 -3.38 -3.83
N HIS A 257 -18.45 -3.93 -2.83
CA HIS A 257 -18.20 -5.29 -2.35
C HIS A 257 -18.80 -6.35 -3.29
N GLU A 258 -19.77 -5.97 -4.12
CA GLU A 258 -20.60 -6.86 -4.93
C GLU A 258 -20.07 -6.95 -6.36
N VAL A 259 -18.76 -7.19 -6.52
CA VAL A 259 -18.10 -7.25 -7.83
C VAL A 259 -17.35 -8.55 -8.01
N LYS A 260 -17.21 -8.99 -9.26
CA LYS A 260 -16.46 -10.21 -9.61
C LYS A 260 -14.98 -10.07 -9.21
N ALA A 261 -14.31 -11.19 -8.95
CA ALA A 261 -12.87 -11.20 -8.70
C ALA A 261 -12.10 -10.50 -9.84
N GLY A 262 -11.12 -9.67 -9.48
CA GLY A 262 -10.33 -8.87 -10.43
C GLY A 262 -11.09 -7.74 -11.14
N HIS A 263 -12.32 -7.43 -10.75
CA HIS A 263 -13.12 -6.34 -11.33
C HIS A 263 -13.25 -5.12 -10.41
N LEU A 264 -12.60 -5.11 -9.25
CA LEU A 264 -12.76 -4.04 -8.27
C LEU A 264 -12.33 -2.68 -8.83
N GLU A 265 -11.19 -2.64 -9.50
CA GLU A 265 -10.59 -1.46 -10.10
C GLU A 265 -11.43 -0.97 -11.28
N THR A 266 -11.79 -1.87 -12.21
CA THR A 266 -12.50 -1.49 -13.42
C THR A 266 -13.91 -0.97 -13.14
N GLU A 267 -14.62 -1.56 -12.16
CA GLU A 267 -15.97 -1.09 -11.78
C GLU A 267 -15.88 0.29 -11.12
N PHE A 268 -14.92 0.48 -10.22
CA PHE A 268 -14.70 1.79 -9.57
C PHE A 268 -14.31 2.89 -10.57
N LEU A 269 -13.33 2.62 -11.44
CA LEU A 269 -12.88 3.59 -12.45
C LEU A 269 -13.96 3.93 -13.47
N SER A 270 -14.89 2.99 -13.74
CA SER A 270 -16.01 3.22 -14.66
C SER A 270 -17.03 4.22 -14.13
N LEU A 271 -17.11 4.43 -12.81
CA LEU A 271 -18.03 5.39 -12.19
C LEU A 271 -17.74 6.84 -12.59
N PHE A 272 -16.49 7.15 -12.96
CA PHE A 272 -16.07 8.50 -13.37
C PHE A 272 -16.36 8.81 -14.83
N ASN A 273 -16.75 7.81 -15.63
CA ASN A 273 -17.05 7.93 -17.06
C ASN A 273 -15.96 8.64 -17.90
N ILE A 274 -14.69 8.50 -17.51
CA ILE A 274 -13.56 9.09 -18.21
C ILE A 274 -13.24 8.28 -19.48
N SER A 275 -12.91 8.98 -20.57
CA SER A 275 -12.45 8.35 -21.81
C SER A 275 -11.00 7.89 -21.67
N THR A 276 -10.61 6.79 -22.32
CA THR A 276 -9.20 6.35 -22.34
C THR A 276 -8.26 7.40 -22.94
N LEU A 277 -8.77 8.30 -23.79
CA LEU A 277 -8.01 9.42 -24.37
C LEU A 277 -7.68 10.54 -23.36
N GLU A 278 -8.46 10.62 -22.29
CA GLU A 278 -8.31 11.60 -21.20
C GLU A 278 -7.46 11.05 -20.05
N ILE A 279 -7.11 9.76 -20.08
CA ILE A 279 -6.15 9.18 -19.16
C ILE A 279 -4.78 9.79 -19.43
N THR A 280 -4.20 10.34 -18.38
CA THR A 280 -2.82 10.82 -18.39
C THR A 280 -1.90 9.66 -18.07
N THR A 281 -0.79 9.56 -18.79
CA THR A 281 0.22 8.55 -18.51
C THR A 281 1.33 9.19 -17.70
N ALA A 282 2.02 8.40 -16.90
CA ALA A 282 3.18 8.90 -16.20
C ALA A 282 4.28 9.32 -17.19
N PRO A 283 5.14 10.29 -16.86
CA PRO A 283 6.16 10.79 -17.78
C PRO A 283 7.30 9.78 -17.90
N ASP A 284 7.21 8.84 -18.84
CA ASP A 284 8.15 7.73 -19.00
C ASP A 284 8.24 7.12 -20.41
N ASP A 285 8.42 7.94 -21.45
CA ASP A 285 8.67 7.50 -22.83
C ASP A 285 7.68 6.41 -23.29
N ASN A 286 6.41 6.79 -23.44
CA ASN A 286 5.33 5.89 -23.88
C ASN A 286 5.07 4.70 -22.94
N CYS A 287 4.93 4.95 -21.63
CA CYS A 287 4.59 3.91 -20.65
C CYS A 287 5.65 2.81 -20.60
N SER A 288 6.92 3.16 -20.77
CA SER A 288 8.01 2.16 -20.83
C SER A 288 8.50 1.76 -19.44
N THR A 289 8.40 2.65 -18.46
CA THR A 289 8.94 2.44 -17.12
C THR A 289 7.94 1.72 -16.22
N VAL A 290 8.48 0.77 -15.46
CA VAL A 290 7.75 0.09 -14.38
C VAL A 290 7.95 0.89 -13.10
N ARG A 291 6.87 1.31 -12.46
CA ARG A 291 6.89 1.75 -11.07
C ARG A 291 6.42 0.54 -10.26
N LEU A 292 7.33 -0.02 -9.46
CA LEU A 292 7.03 -1.22 -8.69
C LEU A 292 5.77 -0.96 -7.84
N PRO A 293 4.82 -1.92 -7.78
CA PRO A 293 3.72 -1.88 -6.83
C PRO A 293 4.30 -2.20 -5.47
#